data_AF-A0A7X6PSW4-F1
#
_entry.id   AF-A0A7X6PSW4-F1
#
_cell.length_a   1.000
_cell.length_b   1.000
_cell.length_c   1.000
_cell.angle_alpha   90.00
_cell.angle_beta   90.00
_cell.angle_gamma   90.00
#
_symmetry.space_group_name_H-M   'P 1'
#
loop_
_entity.id
_entity.type
_entity.pdbx_description
1 polymer ?
#
loop_
_entity_poly.entity_id
_entity_poly.type
_entity_poly.pdbx_seq_one_letter_code
_entity_poly.pdbx_strand_id
1 'polypeptide(L)'
;MNMYEDGNLARQFARPASYALPQVDAPHPDEREAKKKARRETLRSEAAIREQYKIASRNRTRAAFRLFTVFIALTVAVGFVVWRSAKITEMSFVNAGLSRQISEFEKHNSLLQDRISAKSSLQVVRDNATNRLGMQKAASDQILLVPAAILRAGSDQDLLLEHNSPGKRFVNENVELIESWVRLR
;
A
#
# COMPACT_ATOMS: atom_id res chain seq x y z
N MET A 1 13.58 -111.31 -35.10
CA MET A 1 13.77 -109.91 -35.50
C MET A 1 14.05 -109.13 -34.22
N ASN A 2 15.34 -109.00 -33.90
CA ASN A 2 15.83 -108.23 -32.77
C ASN A 2 15.90 -106.75 -33.18
N MET A 3 15.72 -105.86 -32.20
CA MET A 3 16.34 -104.54 -32.05
C MET A 3 15.33 -103.53 -31.52
N TYR A 4 15.36 -103.31 -30.20
CA TYR A 4 15.27 -101.99 -29.56
C TYR A 4 15.78 -102.15 -28.11
N GLU A 5 17.00 -102.68 -27.96
CA GLU A 5 17.77 -102.48 -26.73
C GLU A 5 18.71 -101.32 -27.02
N ASP A 6 18.30 -100.11 -26.63
CA ASP A 6 19.18 -99.07 -26.08
C ASP A 6 18.37 -97.78 -25.89
N GLY A 7 17.62 -97.76 -24.79
CA GLY A 7 17.03 -96.54 -24.26
C GLY A 7 18.07 -95.72 -23.51
N ASN A 8 18.54 -94.65 -24.14
CA ASN A 8 19.04 -93.41 -23.55
C ASN A 8 20.01 -93.54 -22.34
N LEU A 9 21.32 -93.60 -22.62
CA LEU A 9 22.43 -93.60 -21.64
C LEU A 9 22.46 -92.40 -20.68
N ALA A 10 21.67 -91.34 -20.94
CA ALA A 10 21.57 -90.16 -20.07
C ALA A 10 21.00 -90.46 -18.66
N ARG A 11 20.38 -91.63 -18.45
CA ARG A 11 19.84 -92.03 -17.14
C ARG A 11 20.82 -92.77 -16.22
N GLN A 12 22.00 -93.17 -16.72
CA GLN A 12 22.92 -94.03 -15.95
C GLN A 12 24.00 -93.27 -15.18
N PHE A 13 24.03 -91.94 -15.22
CA PHE A 13 24.88 -91.19 -14.31
C PHE A 13 24.28 -91.22 -12.90
N ALA A 14 25.00 -91.94 -12.04
CA ALA A 14 24.86 -92.05 -10.59
C ALA A 14 23.97 -90.99 -9.95
N ARG A 15 22.83 -91.41 -9.41
CA ARG A 15 22.07 -90.60 -8.46
C ARG A 15 22.98 -90.34 -7.25
N PRO A 16 23.36 -89.08 -6.93
CA PRO A 16 23.98 -88.83 -5.64
C PRO A 16 22.99 -89.23 -4.54
N ALA A 17 23.51 -89.79 -3.45
CA ALA A 17 22.72 -90.29 -2.32
C ALA A 17 21.57 -89.34 -2.00
N SER A 18 20.35 -89.88 -2.03
CA SER A 18 19.14 -89.16 -1.70
C SER A 18 19.22 -88.73 -0.24
N TYR A 19 19.54 -87.46 0.00
CA TYR A 19 19.24 -86.84 1.29
C TYR A 19 17.72 -86.95 1.48
N ALA A 20 17.30 -87.60 2.56
CA ALA A 20 15.91 -87.61 2.96
C ALA A 20 15.51 -86.15 3.22
N LEU A 21 14.83 -85.54 2.25
CA LEU A 21 14.20 -84.24 2.46
C LEU A 21 13.19 -84.43 3.60
N PRO A 22 13.20 -83.57 4.62
CA PRO A 22 12.18 -83.63 5.66
C PRO A 22 10.81 -83.61 4.98
N GLN A 23 9.97 -84.59 5.31
CA GLN A 23 8.58 -84.62 4.84
C GLN A 23 7.89 -83.40 5.44
N VAL A 24 7.82 -82.32 4.67
CA VAL A 24 6.99 -81.18 5.01
C VAL A 24 5.57 -81.63 4.71
N ASP A 25 4.83 -82.03 5.74
CA ASP A 25 3.41 -82.33 5.64
C ASP A 25 2.73 -81.17 4.92
N ALA A 26 2.22 -81.44 3.72
CA ALA A 26 1.53 -80.43 2.95
C ALA A 26 0.25 -80.07 3.73
N PRO A 27 0.10 -78.81 4.21
CA PRO A 27 -1.07 -78.46 5.02
C PRO A 27 -2.34 -78.74 4.23
N HIS A 28 -3.32 -79.33 4.91
CA HIS A 28 -4.63 -79.70 4.37
C HIS A 28 -5.25 -78.48 3.65
N PRO A 29 -5.85 -78.62 2.46
CA PRO A 29 -6.41 -77.50 1.67
C PRO A 29 -7.25 -76.52 2.49
N ASP A 30 -8.06 -77.03 3.43
CA ASP A 30 -8.93 -76.22 4.27
C ASP A 30 -8.16 -75.28 5.22
N GLU A 31 -7.04 -75.75 5.78
CA GLU A 31 -6.16 -74.93 6.61
C GLU A 31 -5.41 -73.86 5.81
N ARG A 32 -5.06 -74.16 4.54
CA ARG A 32 -4.46 -73.17 3.64
C ARG A 32 -5.43 -72.07 3.29
N GLU A 33 -6.71 -72.39 3.11
CA GLU A 33 -7.75 -71.41 2.84
C GLU A 33 -8.06 -70.54 4.06
N ALA A 34 -8.13 -71.13 5.26
CA ALA A 34 -8.28 -70.39 6.52
C ALA A 34 -7.13 -69.40 6.75
N LYS A 35 -5.87 -69.84 6.57
CA LYS A 35 -4.69 -68.96 6.69
C LYS A 35 -4.67 -67.85 5.64
N LYS A 36 -5.13 -68.12 4.41
CA LYS A 36 -5.27 -67.09 3.37
C LYS A 36 -6.34 -66.06 3.72
N LYS A 37 -7.48 -66.47 4.29
CA LYS A 37 -8.54 -65.55 4.74
C LYS A 37 -8.07 -64.68 5.89
N ALA A 38 -7.48 -65.28 6.93
CA ALA A 38 -6.91 -64.54 8.06
C ALA A 38 -5.84 -63.53 7.61
N ARG A 39 -4.95 -63.91 6.68
CA ARG A 39 -3.94 -63.00 6.12
C ARG A 39 -4.56 -61.86 5.30
N ARG A 40 -5.67 -62.10 4.60
CA ARG A 40 -6.38 -61.03 3.88
C ARG A 40 -7.05 -60.05 4.83
N GLU A 41 -7.58 -60.54 5.94
CA GLU A 41 -8.20 -59.71 6.98
C GLU A 41 -7.15 -58.85 7.70
N THR A 42 -6.00 -59.42 8.05
CA THR A 42 -4.90 -58.63 8.64
C THR A 42 -4.41 -57.55 7.67
N LEU A 43 -4.17 -57.90 6.40
CA LEU A 43 -3.78 -56.92 5.38
C LEU A 43 -4.83 -55.82 5.17
N ARG A 44 -6.12 -56.15 5.25
CA ARG A 44 -7.22 -55.16 5.16
C ARG A 44 -7.22 -54.23 6.38
N SER A 45 -7.03 -54.77 7.58
CA SER A 45 -6.95 -53.96 8.80
C SER A 45 -5.74 -53.02 8.78
N GLU A 46 -4.57 -53.49 8.34
CA GLU A 46 -3.38 -52.65 8.18
C GLU A 46 -3.55 -51.56 7.10
N ALA A 47 -4.23 -51.89 5.99
CA ALA A 47 -4.52 -50.91 4.95
C ALA A 47 -5.47 -49.83 5.46
N ALA A 48 -6.52 -50.20 6.19
CA ALA A 48 -7.46 -49.26 6.80
C ALA A 48 -6.76 -48.33 7.80
N ILE A 49 -5.86 -48.86 8.62
CA ILE A 49 -5.04 -48.07 9.56
C ILE A 49 -4.15 -47.08 8.79
N ARG A 50 -3.45 -47.53 7.73
CA ARG A 50 -2.61 -46.65 6.89
C ARG A 50 -3.40 -45.53 6.22
N GLU A 51 -4.60 -45.82 5.74
CA GLU A 51 -5.47 -44.80 5.15
C GLU A 51 -5.91 -43.76 6.18
N GLN A 52 -6.27 -44.19 7.39
CA GLN A 52 -6.60 -43.27 8.49
C GLN A 52 -5.42 -42.37 8.85
N TYR A 53 -4.20 -42.91 8.94
CA TYR A 53 -2.99 -42.10 9.16
C TYR A 53 -2.74 -41.09 8.04
N LYS A 54 -2.98 -41.48 6.78
CA LYS A 54 -2.83 -40.61 5.61
C LYS A 54 -3.87 -39.48 5.58
N ILE A 55 -5.10 -39.74 6.02
CA ILE A 55 -6.15 -38.72 6.13
C ILE A 55 -5.84 -37.78 7.30
N ALA A 56 -5.44 -38.32 8.44
CA ALA A 56 -5.06 -37.53 9.61
C ALA A 56 -3.86 -36.61 9.30
N SER A 57 -2.85 -37.09 8.57
CA SER A 57 -1.71 -36.27 8.16
C SER A 57 -2.12 -35.15 7.20
N ARG A 58 -2.98 -35.42 6.22
CA ARG A 58 -3.52 -34.40 5.31
C ARG A 58 -4.36 -33.34 6.03
N ASN A 59 -5.09 -33.71 7.07
CA ASN A 59 -5.86 -32.76 7.87
C ASN A 59 -4.94 -31.88 8.72
N ARG A 60 -3.87 -32.45 9.29
CA ARG A 60 -2.84 -31.69 10.02
C ARG A 60 -2.07 -30.74 9.11
N THR A 61 -1.69 -31.15 7.90
CA THR A 61 -1.01 -30.24 6.96
C THR A 61 -1.93 -29.11 6.50
N ARG A 62 -3.21 -29.40 6.22
CA ARG A 62 -4.20 -28.34 5.91
C ARG A 62 -4.39 -27.37 7.07
N ALA A 63 -4.44 -27.86 8.30
CA ALA A 63 -4.49 -27.00 9.49
C ALA A 63 -3.23 -26.14 9.64
N ALA A 64 -2.05 -26.73 9.42
CA ALA A 64 -0.78 -26.00 9.42
C ALA A 64 -0.72 -24.92 8.34
N PHE A 65 -1.17 -25.21 7.11
CA PHE A 65 -1.26 -24.21 6.05
C PHE A 65 -2.23 -23.08 6.39
N ARG A 66 -3.39 -23.38 7.00
CA ARG A 66 -4.32 -22.34 7.47
C ARG A 66 -3.67 -21.44 8.52
N LEU A 67 -3.01 -22.03 9.52
CA LEU A 67 -2.27 -21.26 10.54
C LEU A 67 -1.16 -20.41 9.92
N PHE A 68 -0.42 -20.96 8.96
CA PHE A 68 0.61 -20.24 8.23
C PHE A 68 0.04 -19.06 7.44
N THR A 69 -1.10 -19.24 6.75
CA THR A 69 -1.76 -18.13 6.04
C THR A 69 -2.24 -17.03 6.98
N VAL A 70 -2.78 -17.40 8.16
CA VAL A 70 -3.18 -16.42 9.18
C VAL A 70 -1.96 -15.68 9.72
N PHE A 71 -0.85 -16.39 9.95
CA PHE A 71 0.40 -15.79 10.41
C PHE A 71 0.97 -14.79 9.39
N ILE A 72 0.96 -15.15 8.10
CA ILE A 72 1.36 -14.21 7.03
C ILE A 72 0.43 -13.00 7.01
N ALA A 73 -0.89 -13.20 7.07
CA ALA A 73 -1.86 -12.11 7.05
C ALA A 73 -1.64 -11.14 8.24
N LEU A 74 -1.38 -11.68 9.44
CA LEU A 74 -1.06 -10.89 10.62
C LEU A 74 0.24 -10.10 10.41
N THR A 75 1.28 -10.74 9.88
CA THR A 75 2.59 -10.11 9.62
C THR A 75 2.46 -8.97 8.61
N VAL A 76 1.71 -9.17 7.53
CA VAL A 76 1.42 -8.15 6.52
C VAL A 76 0.62 -6.99 7.13
N ALA A 77 -0.39 -7.27 7.96
CA ALA A 77 -1.18 -6.24 8.62
C ALA A 77 -0.31 -5.36 9.54
N VAL A 78 0.55 -5.98 10.35
CA VAL A 78 1.49 -5.25 11.23
C VAL A 78 2.48 -4.43 10.40
N GLY A 79 3.08 -5.02 9.36
CA GLY A 79 3.98 -4.31 8.46
C GLY A 79 3.32 -3.12 7.76
N PHE A 80 2.06 -3.27 7.33
CA PHE A 80 1.28 -2.20 6.74
C PHE A 80 1.05 -1.05 7.72
N VAL A 81 0.67 -1.34 8.98
CA VAL A 81 0.46 -0.32 10.02
C VAL A 81 1.75 0.45 10.30
N VAL A 82 2.89 -0.23 10.40
CA VAL A 82 4.20 0.41 10.61
C VAL A 82 4.57 1.30 9.42
N TRP A 83 4.41 0.81 8.19
CA TRP A 83 4.68 1.59 6.98
C TRP A 83 3.79 2.84 6.88
N ARG A 84 2.50 2.70 7.18
CA ARG A 84 1.54 3.82 7.23
C ARG A 84 1.93 4.82 8.31
N SER A 85 2.39 4.35 9.46
CA SER A 85 2.81 5.21 10.58
C SER A 85 4.05 6.01 10.22
N ALA A 86 5.05 5.39 9.61
CA ALA A 86 6.24 6.09 9.11
C ALA A 86 5.88 7.17 8.06
N LYS A 87 4.95 6.87 7.16
CA LYS A 87 4.44 7.84 6.17
C LYS A 87 3.69 9.01 6.81
N ILE A 88 2.91 8.77 7.87
CA ILE A 88 2.22 9.83 8.62
C ILE A 88 3.25 10.72 9.34
N THR A 89 4.33 10.16 9.87
CA THR A 89 5.39 10.95 10.51
C THR A 89 6.10 11.87 9.52
N GLU A 90 6.42 11.40 8.31
CA GLU A 90 6.97 12.25 7.24
C GLU A 90 6.00 13.39 6.87
N MET A 91 4.71 13.09 6.74
CA MET A 91 3.68 14.09 6.45
C MET A 91 3.50 15.11 7.59
N SER A 92 3.68 14.71 8.85
CA SER A 92 3.63 15.61 10.00
C SER A 92 4.72 16.68 9.95
N PHE A 93 5.93 16.34 9.49
CA PHE A 93 7.01 17.32 9.33
C PHE A 93 6.71 18.32 8.21
N VAL A 94 6.15 17.84 7.09
CA VAL A 94 5.72 18.70 5.99
C VAL A 94 4.61 19.65 6.45
N ASN A 95 3.62 19.17 7.19
CA ASN A 95 2.53 20.00 7.71
C ASN A 95 3.00 21.06 8.70
N ALA A 96 3.94 20.71 9.60
CA ALA A 96 4.55 21.68 10.50
C ALA A 96 5.35 22.75 9.72
N GLY A 97 6.04 22.36 8.64
CA GLY A 97 6.72 23.27 7.73
C GLY A 97 5.76 24.23 7.03
N LEU A 98 4.66 23.72 6.47
CA LEU A 98 3.63 24.56 5.84
C LEU A 98 2.97 25.51 6.84
N SER A 99 2.65 25.04 8.04
CA SER A 99 2.05 25.89 9.08
C SER A 99 2.99 27.01 9.51
N ARG A 100 4.31 26.76 9.51
CA ARG A 100 5.31 27.79 9.78
C ARG A 100 5.40 28.81 8.65
N GLN A 101 5.37 28.36 7.39
CA GLN A 101 5.34 29.27 6.23
C GLN A 101 4.10 30.15 6.25
N ILE A 102 2.93 29.59 6.55
CA ILE A 102 1.68 30.35 6.68
C ILE A 102 1.81 31.42 7.77
N SER A 103 2.37 31.08 8.94
CA SER A 103 2.59 32.04 10.02
C SER A 103 3.58 33.16 9.63
N GLU A 104 4.61 32.85 8.85
CA GLU A 104 5.54 33.85 8.31
C GLU A 104 4.85 34.76 7.29
N PHE A 105 4.01 34.21 6.41
CA PHE A 105 3.21 35.00 5.47
C PHE A 105 2.19 35.90 6.17
N GLU A 106 1.53 35.43 7.22
CA GLU A 106 0.60 36.25 8.02
C GLU A 106 1.34 37.43 8.69
N LYS A 107 2.53 37.20 9.24
CA LYS A 107 3.37 38.28 9.80
C LYS A 107 3.82 39.28 8.74
N HIS A 108 4.20 38.81 7.56
CA HIS A 108 4.55 39.71 6.47
C HIS A 108 3.34 40.54 6.01
N ASN A 109 2.17 39.93 5.95
CA ASN A 109 0.94 40.61 5.58
C ASN A 109 0.54 41.66 6.63
N SER A 110 0.63 41.33 7.92
CA SER A 110 0.35 42.30 9.00
C SER A 110 1.30 43.48 8.96
N LEU A 111 2.60 43.24 8.76
CA LEU A 111 3.59 44.32 8.60
C LEU A 111 3.32 45.17 7.35
N LEU A 112 2.87 44.56 6.26
CA LEU A 112 2.51 45.28 5.04
C LEU A 112 1.26 46.14 5.28
N GLN A 113 0.27 45.62 5.98
CA GLN A 113 -0.93 46.34 6.37
C GLN A 113 -0.60 47.53 7.29
N ASP A 114 0.30 47.34 8.26
CA ASP A 114 0.78 48.44 9.11
C ASP A 114 1.50 49.51 8.29
N ARG A 115 2.34 49.11 7.32
CA ARG A 115 2.99 50.06 6.40
C ARG A 115 2.00 50.79 5.51
N ILE A 116 0.95 50.13 5.04
CA ILE A 116 -0.11 50.76 4.25
C ILE A 116 -0.85 51.77 5.12
N SER A 117 -1.26 51.40 6.33
CA SER A 117 -1.91 52.31 7.28
C SER A 117 -1.02 53.49 7.67
N ALA A 118 0.27 53.26 7.86
CA ALA A 118 1.23 54.33 8.13
C ALA A 118 1.41 55.27 6.93
N LYS A 119 1.42 54.75 5.70
CA LYS A 119 1.54 55.58 4.48
C LYS A 119 0.22 56.27 4.09
N SER A 120 -0.92 55.63 4.35
CA SER A 120 -2.25 56.21 4.11
C SER A 120 -2.63 57.23 5.19
N SER A 121 -1.97 57.17 6.35
CA SER A 121 -2.09 58.20 7.38
C SER A 121 -1.73 59.56 6.80
N LEU A 122 -2.73 60.43 6.73
CA LEU A 122 -2.63 61.86 6.42
C LEU A 122 -1.53 62.58 7.21
N GLN A 123 -1.13 62.02 8.36
CA GLN A 123 -0.06 62.54 9.18
C GLN A 123 1.32 62.39 8.52
N VAL A 124 1.63 61.27 7.86
CA VAL A 124 2.91 61.08 7.17
C VAL A 124 3.01 61.97 5.93
N VAL A 125 1.89 62.17 5.23
CA VAL A 125 1.81 63.11 4.11
C VAL A 125 2.02 64.54 4.60
N ARG A 126 1.37 64.93 5.71
CA ARG A 126 1.55 66.23 6.35
C ARG A 126 2.99 66.44 6.79
N ASP A 127 3.60 65.47 7.46
CA ASP A 127 4.97 65.58 7.98
C ASP A 127 6.00 65.67 6.84
N ASN A 128 5.81 64.92 5.75
CA ASN A 128 6.65 65.08 4.54
C ASN A 128 6.44 66.45 3.88
N ALA A 129 5.20 66.92 3.75
CA ALA A 129 4.90 68.21 3.16
C ALA A 129 5.56 69.35 3.97
N THR A 130 5.46 69.30 5.30
CA THR A 130 6.04 70.34 6.16
C THR A 130 7.57 70.24 6.25
N ASN A 131 8.12 69.04 6.47
CA ASN A 131 9.56 68.89 6.74
C ASN A 131 10.43 68.77 5.48
N ARG A 132 9.91 68.19 4.39
CA ARG A 132 10.67 68.04 3.13
C ARG A 132 10.36 69.10 2.09
N LEU A 133 9.11 69.54 2.02
CA LEU A 133 8.66 70.52 1.03
C LEU A 133 8.50 71.93 1.62
N GLY A 134 8.72 72.11 2.92
CA GLY A 134 8.61 73.41 3.60
C GLY A 134 7.18 73.96 3.64
N MET A 135 6.17 73.12 3.41
CA MET A 135 4.78 73.57 3.32
C MET A 135 4.22 73.90 4.71
N GLN A 136 3.62 75.08 4.83
CA GLN A 136 2.97 75.52 6.06
C GLN A 136 1.50 75.07 6.09
N LYS A 137 0.97 74.92 7.31
CA LYS A 137 -0.44 74.56 7.51
C LYS A 137 -1.32 75.70 6.98
N ALA A 138 -2.25 75.37 6.07
CA ALA A 138 -3.18 76.34 5.51
C ALA A 138 -3.97 77.07 6.61
N ALA A 139 -4.11 78.39 6.47
CA ALA A 139 -4.92 79.21 7.35
C ALA A 139 -6.42 78.96 7.08
N SER A 140 -7.27 79.22 8.08
CA SER A 140 -8.70 78.86 8.08
C SER A 140 -9.49 79.43 6.89
N ASP A 141 -9.03 80.57 6.37
CA ASP A 141 -9.55 81.30 5.21
C ASP A 141 -9.19 80.68 3.85
N GLN A 142 -8.18 79.79 3.82
CA GLN A 142 -7.71 79.09 2.63
C GLN A 142 -8.30 77.68 2.50
N ILE A 143 -9.15 77.26 3.44
CA ILE A 143 -9.76 75.94 3.46
C ILE A 143 -11.12 76.00 2.75
N LEU A 144 -11.19 75.44 1.54
CA LEU A 144 -12.45 75.23 0.83
C LEU A 144 -13.01 73.84 1.19
N LEU A 145 -14.19 73.81 1.83
CA LEU A 145 -14.89 72.56 2.10
C LEU A 145 -15.58 72.05 0.83
N VAL A 146 -15.10 70.93 0.31
CA VAL A 146 -15.71 70.25 -0.84
C VAL A 146 -16.71 69.20 -0.33
N PRO A 147 -17.97 69.22 -0.80
CA PRO A 147 -18.96 68.20 -0.46
C PRO A 147 -18.53 66.79 -0.91
N ALA A 148 -18.72 65.79 -0.05
CA ALA A 148 -18.32 64.40 -0.30
C ALA A 148 -18.96 63.76 -1.55
N ALA A 149 -20.08 64.30 -2.04
CA ALA A 149 -20.73 63.87 -3.27
C ALA A 149 -19.87 64.09 -4.52
N ILE A 150 -19.04 65.13 -4.54
CA ILE A 150 -18.19 65.49 -5.70
C ILE A 150 -16.98 64.54 -5.80
N LEU A 151 -16.47 64.06 -4.66
CA LEU A 151 -15.31 63.16 -4.62
C LEU A 151 -15.63 61.74 -5.09
N ARG A 152 -16.87 61.27 -4.93
CA ARG A 152 -17.31 59.96 -5.44
C ARG A 152 -17.48 59.92 -6.97
N ALA A 153 -17.79 61.06 -7.59
CA ALA A 153 -18.02 61.10 -9.04
C ALA A 153 -16.73 60.89 -9.86
N GLY A 154 -15.55 61.17 -9.28
CA GLY A 154 -14.25 60.97 -9.94
C GLY A 154 -13.72 59.53 -9.87
N SER A 155 -14.02 58.77 -8.81
CA SER A 155 -13.50 57.40 -8.63
C SER A 155 -14.07 56.39 -9.63
N ASP A 156 -15.29 56.64 -10.14
CA ASP A 156 -15.92 55.77 -11.14
C ASP A 156 -15.29 55.92 -12.53
N GLN A 157 -14.64 57.06 -12.82
CA GLN A 157 -13.93 57.30 -14.09
C GLN A 157 -12.54 56.63 -14.11
N ASP A 158 -11.84 56.59 -12.98
CA ASP A 158 -10.53 55.91 -12.87
C ASP A 158 -10.66 54.38 -12.92
N LEU A 159 -11.80 53.82 -12.49
CA LEU A 159 -12.10 52.38 -12.60
C LEU A 159 -12.25 51.89 -14.06
N LEU A 160 -12.56 52.78 -15.01
CA LEU A 160 -12.68 52.42 -16.43
C LEU A 160 -11.33 52.42 -17.17
N LEU A 161 -10.30 53.08 -16.62
CA LEU A 161 -8.96 53.11 -17.22
C LEU A 161 -8.06 51.97 -16.71
N GLU A 162 -8.38 51.34 -15.58
CA GLU A 162 -7.60 50.22 -15.01
C GLU A 162 -7.88 48.85 -15.67
N HIS A 163 -8.93 48.74 -16.49
CA HIS A 163 -9.28 47.48 -17.17
C HIS A 163 -8.29 47.11 -18.30
N ASN A 164 -7.42 48.03 -18.73
CA ASN A 164 -6.48 47.79 -19.83
C ASN A 164 -5.01 47.63 -19.38
N SER A 165 -4.79 47.19 -18.14
CA SER A 165 -3.44 46.86 -17.64
C SER A 165 -3.05 45.41 -17.98
N PRO A 166 -1.92 45.18 -18.69
CA PRO A 166 -1.52 43.85 -19.18
C PRO A 166 -1.24 42.84 -18.07
N GLY A 167 -1.06 43.27 -16.81
CA GLY A 167 -0.78 42.40 -15.67
C GLY A 167 -1.94 41.49 -15.23
N LYS A 168 -3.20 41.90 -15.44
CA LYS A 168 -4.36 41.08 -15.03
C LYS A 168 -4.65 39.90 -15.98
N ARG A 169 -4.25 39.99 -17.26
CA ARG A 169 -4.35 38.86 -18.22
C ARG A 169 -3.47 37.68 -17.80
N PHE A 170 -2.23 37.94 -17.39
CA PHE A 170 -1.30 36.88 -16.99
C PHE A 170 -1.75 36.13 -15.72
N VAL A 171 -2.47 36.78 -14.80
CA VAL A 171 -2.96 36.12 -13.58
C VAL A 171 -4.08 35.12 -13.92
N ASN A 172 -5.01 35.50 -14.79
CA ASN A 172 -6.13 34.63 -15.17
C ASN A 172 -5.67 33.41 -15.98
N GLU A 173 -4.70 33.58 -16.88
CA GLU A 173 -4.15 32.50 -17.70
C GLU A 173 -3.45 31.44 -16.85
N ASN A 174 -2.75 31.86 -15.78
CA ASN A 174 -2.11 30.95 -14.84
C ASN A 174 -3.12 30.20 -13.95
N VAL A 175 -4.24 30.83 -13.60
CA VAL A 175 -5.31 30.18 -12.83
C VAL A 175 -6.01 29.10 -13.66
N GLU A 176 -6.29 29.37 -14.93
CA GLU A 176 -6.85 28.36 -15.85
C GLU A 176 -5.89 27.19 -16.08
N LEU A 177 -4.58 27.47 -16.17
CA LEU A 177 -3.56 26.43 -16.29
C LEU A 177 -3.54 25.55 -15.03
N ILE A 178 -3.60 26.12 -13.84
CA ILE A 178 -3.64 25.37 -12.58
C ILE A 178 -4.92 24.53 -12.48
N GLU A 179 -6.09 25.06 -12.85
CA GLU A 179 -7.34 24.29 -12.86
C GLU A 179 -7.32 23.12 -13.84
N SER A 180 -6.67 23.27 -15.00
CA SER A 180 -6.54 22.19 -15.98
C SER A 180 -5.68 21.02 -15.46
N TRP A 181 -4.64 21.31 -14.68
CA TRP A 181 -3.78 20.29 -14.06
C TRP A 181 -4.47 19.54 -12.92
N VAL A 182 -5.38 20.20 -12.19
CA VAL A 182 -6.15 19.57 -11.10
C VAL A 182 -7.23 18.63 -11.64
N ARG A 183 -7.82 18.91 -12.81
CA ARG A 183 -8.86 18.05 -13.41
C ARG A 183 -8.32 16.81 -14.13
N LEU A 184 -7.01 16.76 -14.43
CA LEU A 184 -6.38 15.62 -15.12
C LEU A 184 -5.82 14.54 -14.17
N ARG A 185 -6.11 14.61 -12.86
CA ARG A 185 -5.73 13.62 -11.86
C ARG A 185 -6.95 12.96 -11.24
#